data_AF-A0A2M8RU36-F1
#
_entry.id   AF-A0A2M8RU36-F1
#
_cell.length_a   1.000
_cell.length_b   1.000
_cell.length_c   1.000
_cell.angle_alpha   90.00
_cell.angle_beta   90.00
_cell.angle_gamma   90.00
#
_symmetry.space_group_name_H-M   'P 1'
#
loop_
_entity.id
_entity.type
_entity.pdbx_description
1 polymer ?
#
loop_
_entity_poly.entity_id
_entity_poly.type
_entity_poly.pdbx_seq_one_letter_code
_entity_poly.pdbx_strand_id
1 'polypeptide(L)'
;MTQSTLNADLSKMSYDEFQDFMKGLALLYSGTSSNHNFISIFNDLRSIAKRVERLPFDFFTIYGAYEIKDNQVVVAVFRIDIDSPADDNTAPNMTSVEVSFADDERNLRCSARIRKYLTQPEYVARCELAYPPVMEDLLWEKEYEKRRGTKVNLNLSEEDKKLLLAGAIKPKHC
;
A
#
# COMPACT_ATOMS: atom_id res chain seq x y z
N MET A 1 -8.80 -1.12 -22.72
CA MET A 1 -8.22 -2.33 -22.10
C MET A 1 -9.14 -2.71 -20.94
N THR A 2 -9.58 -3.96 -20.88
CA THR A 2 -10.48 -4.49 -19.86
C THR A 2 -9.81 -4.43 -18.50
N GLN A 3 -10.44 -3.72 -17.56
CA GLN A 3 -10.08 -3.67 -16.16
C GLN A 3 -10.30 -5.08 -15.59
N SER A 4 -9.23 -5.88 -15.52
CA SER A 4 -9.27 -7.22 -14.95
C SER A 4 -9.41 -7.10 -13.43
N THR A 5 -10.63 -7.01 -12.92
CA THR A 5 -10.87 -7.11 -11.48
C THR A 5 -10.42 -8.48 -11.01
N LEU A 6 -9.47 -8.53 -10.07
CA LEU A 6 -9.07 -9.77 -9.40
C LEU A 6 -10.31 -10.46 -8.83
N ASN A 7 -10.68 -11.60 -9.41
CA ASN A 7 -11.82 -12.40 -8.96
C ASN A 7 -11.33 -13.45 -7.96
N ALA A 8 -10.85 -12.98 -6.80
CA ALA A 8 -10.38 -13.84 -5.72
C ALA A 8 -11.23 -13.63 -4.47
N ASP A 9 -11.83 -14.72 -3.98
CA ASP A 9 -12.56 -14.73 -2.71
C ASP A 9 -11.62 -15.17 -1.59
N LEU A 10 -10.95 -14.19 -0.97
CA LEU A 10 -9.99 -14.43 0.10
C LEU A 10 -10.63 -15.04 1.35
N SER A 11 -11.93 -14.82 1.57
CA SER A 11 -12.67 -15.30 2.75
C SER A 11 -12.72 -16.84 2.87
N LYS A 12 -12.30 -17.56 1.82
CA LYS A 12 -12.21 -19.02 1.79
C LYS A 12 -10.80 -19.55 1.99
N MET A 13 -9.79 -18.69 1.97
CA MET A 13 -8.38 -19.06 2.06
C MET A 13 -7.93 -19.16 3.51
N SER A 14 -7.22 -20.24 3.84
CA SER A 14 -6.37 -20.30 5.03
C SER A 14 -5.25 -19.26 4.96
N TYR A 15 -4.55 -19.05 6.08
CA TYR A 15 -3.46 -18.08 6.11
C TYR A 15 -2.32 -18.43 5.14
N ASP A 16 -1.96 -19.71 5.02
CA ASP A 16 -0.91 -20.17 4.11
C ASP A 16 -1.31 -19.97 2.64
N GLU A 17 -2.56 -20.34 2.28
CA GLU A 17 -3.10 -20.11 0.93
C GLU A 17 -3.14 -18.62 0.59
N PHE A 18 -3.51 -17.78 1.56
CA PHE A 18 -3.48 -16.33 1.42
C PHE A 18 -2.04 -15.82 1.16
N GLN A 19 -1.05 -16.31 1.92
CA GLN A 19 0.33 -15.91 1.74
C GLN A 19 0.84 -16.27 0.34
N ASP A 20 0.55 -17.48 -0.12
CA ASP A 20 0.98 -17.93 -1.46
C ASP A 20 0.26 -17.17 -2.57
N PHE A 21 -1.03 -16.89 -2.40
CA PHE A 21 -1.77 -16.02 -3.30
C PHE A 21 -1.14 -14.62 -3.41
N MET A 22 -0.82 -13.99 -2.27
CA MET A 22 -0.22 -12.66 -2.24
C MET A 22 1.20 -12.64 -2.84
N LYS A 23 2.00 -13.70 -2.64
CA LYS A 23 3.29 -13.87 -3.33
C LYS A 23 3.10 -13.99 -4.84
N GLY A 24 2.09 -14.75 -5.29
CA GLY A 24 1.72 -14.85 -6.70
C GLY A 24 1.35 -13.50 -7.31
N LEU A 25 0.58 -12.68 -6.60
CA LEU A 25 0.26 -11.31 -7.02
C LEU A 25 1.53 -10.44 -7.11
N ALA A 26 2.41 -10.50 -6.12
CA ALA A 26 3.67 -9.74 -6.15
C ALA A 26 4.53 -10.11 -7.38
N LEU A 27 4.62 -11.40 -7.68
CA LEU A 27 5.34 -11.89 -8.87
C LEU A 27 4.71 -11.43 -10.18
N LEU A 28 3.37 -11.41 -10.29
CA LEU A 28 2.67 -10.93 -11.48
C LEU A 28 3.02 -9.48 -11.83
N TYR A 29 3.25 -8.67 -10.80
CA TYR A 29 3.60 -7.26 -10.93
C TYR A 29 5.11 -6.99 -10.98
N SER A 30 5.95 -8.00 -10.74
CA SER A 30 7.42 -7.87 -10.78
C SER A 30 7.96 -7.91 -12.21
N GLY A 31 9.02 -7.14 -12.51
CA GLY A 31 9.69 -7.15 -13.81
C GLY A 31 8.82 -6.67 -14.99
N THR A 32 7.78 -5.87 -14.72
CA THR A 32 6.84 -5.40 -15.74
C THR A 32 7.22 -3.96 -16.18
N SER A 33 7.41 -3.76 -17.48
CA SER A 33 8.05 -2.57 -18.08
C SER A 33 7.11 -1.38 -18.37
N SER A 34 5.92 -1.30 -17.77
CA SER A 34 4.91 -0.30 -18.12
C SER A 34 4.66 0.73 -17.02
N ASN A 35 4.61 2.01 -17.44
CA ASN A 35 4.29 3.20 -16.64
C ASN A 35 2.97 3.14 -15.85
N HIS A 36 2.19 2.07 -15.95
CA HIS A 36 0.84 1.91 -15.36
C HIS A 36 0.78 0.81 -14.28
N ASN A 37 1.91 0.25 -13.86
CA ASN A 37 1.94 -0.96 -13.02
C ASN A 37 1.68 -0.66 -11.54
N PHE A 38 2.18 0.45 -11.02
CA PHE A 38 1.93 0.86 -9.64
C PHE A 38 0.43 1.10 -9.35
N ILE A 39 -0.25 1.78 -10.28
CA ILE A 39 -1.68 2.10 -10.12
C ILE A 39 -2.50 0.82 -10.26
N SER A 40 -2.11 -0.06 -11.17
CA SER A 40 -2.75 -1.35 -11.38
C SER A 40 -2.68 -2.20 -10.12
N ILE A 41 -1.48 -2.42 -9.55
CA ILE A 41 -1.34 -3.18 -8.30
C ILE A 41 -2.11 -2.53 -7.15
N PHE A 42 -2.07 -1.20 -7.00
CA PHE A 42 -2.81 -0.53 -5.93
C PHE A 42 -4.33 -0.73 -6.04
N ASN A 43 -4.87 -0.61 -7.26
CA ASN A 43 -6.30 -0.79 -7.50
C ASN A 43 -6.73 -2.25 -7.32
N ASP A 44 -5.90 -3.18 -7.77
CA ASP A 44 -6.12 -4.62 -7.62
C ASP A 44 -6.14 -5.03 -6.14
N LEU A 45 -5.12 -4.64 -5.38
CA LEU A 45 -5.07 -4.86 -3.93
C LEU A 45 -6.28 -4.23 -3.22
N ARG A 46 -6.65 -3.01 -3.62
CA ARG A 46 -7.82 -2.31 -3.06
C ARG A 46 -9.14 -3.02 -3.36
N SER A 47 -9.24 -3.73 -4.49
CA SER A 47 -10.47 -4.41 -4.89
C SER A 47 -10.79 -5.64 -4.02
N ILE A 48 -9.77 -6.25 -3.42
CA ILE A 48 -9.89 -7.47 -2.58
C ILE A 48 -9.67 -7.21 -1.07
N ALA A 49 -9.31 -5.99 -0.68
CA ALA A 49 -9.00 -5.64 0.70
C ALA A 49 -10.16 -4.94 1.43
N LYS A 50 -10.19 -5.05 2.76
CA LYS A 50 -11.00 -4.17 3.62
C LYS A 50 -10.48 -2.73 3.58
N ARG A 51 -9.16 -2.59 3.56
CA ARG A 51 -8.48 -1.30 3.55
C ARG A 51 -7.09 -1.46 2.93
N VAL A 52 -6.72 -0.52 2.08
CA VAL A 52 -5.36 -0.36 1.58
C VAL A 52 -4.92 1.07 1.81
N GLU A 53 -3.70 1.24 2.31
CA GLU A 53 -3.10 2.54 2.55
C GLU A 53 -1.62 2.58 2.18
N ARG A 54 -1.13 3.80 2.01
CA ARG A 54 0.28 4.14 1.81
C ARG A 54 0.67 5.18 2.84
N LEU A 55 1.95 5.23 3.16
CA LEU A 55 2.47 6.25 4.05
C LEU A 55 2.69 7.57 3.29
N PRO A 56 2.67 8.72 3.99
CA PRO A 56 2.80 10.05 3.35
C PRO A 56 4.09 10.25 2.56
N PHE A 57 5.18 9.64 3.04
CA PHE A 57 6.54 9.78 2.52
C PHE A 57 7.07 8.51 1.87
N ASP A 58 6.30 7.43 1.90
CA ASP A 58 6.66 6.16 1.31
C ASP A 58 5.52 5.73 0.39
N PHE A 59 5.69 6.10 -0.87
CA PHE A 59 4.73 5.79 -1.93
C PHE A 59 4.87 4.36 -2.44
N PHE A 60 6.00 3.70 -2.16
CA PHE A 60 6.35 2.40 -2.72
C PHE A 60 6.03 1.24 -1.78
N THR A 61 5.68 1.54 -0.53
CA THR A 61 5.13 0.57 0.41
C THR A 61 3.61 0.69 0.51
N ILE A 62 2.92 -0.40 0.21
CA ILE A 62 1.46 -0.52 0.26
C ILE A 62 1.09 -1.48 1.38
N TYR A 63 0.34 -0.99 2.37
CA TYR A 63 -0.20 -1.79 3.46
C TYR A 63 -1.65 -2.15 3.14
N GLY A 64 -2.01 -3.43 3.27
CA GLY A 64 -3.39 -3.89 3.12
C GLY A 64 -3.87 -4.72 4.29
N ALA A 65 -5.14 -4.55 4.66
CA ALA A 65 -5.89 -5.41 5.57
C ALA A 65 -6.89 -6.24 4.75
N TYR A 66 -6.77 -7.56 4.82
CA TYR A 66 -7.51 -8.52 3.99
C TYR A 66 -8.30 -9.48 4.88
N GLU A 67 -9.59 -9.64 4.61
CA GLU A 67 -10.40 -10.65 5.29
C GLU A 67 -10.16 -12.01 4.63
N ILE A 68 -9.77 -12.99 5.44
CA ILE A 68 -9.55 -14.38 5.05
C ILE A 68 -10.55 -15.30 5.77
N LYS A 69 -10.33 -16.61 5.69
CA LYS A 69 -11.15 -17.61 6.38
C LYS A 69 -11.33 -17.31 7.88
N ASP A 70 -12.49 -17.72 8.40
CA ASP A 70 -12.89 -17.55 9.80
C ASP A 70 -12.96 -16.08 10.26
N ASN A 71 -13.27 -15.18 9.31
CA ASN A 71 -13.38 -13.72 9.53
C ASN A 71 -12.10 -13.09 10.09
N GLN A 72 -10.96 -13.77 9.94
CA GLN A 72 -9.68 -13.20 10.30
C GLN A 72 -9.33 -12.10 9.32
N VAL A 73 -8.77 -11.01 9.82
CA VAL A 73 -8.30 -9.91 8.98
C VAL A 73 -6.80 -9.78 9.18
N VAL A 74 -6.05 -10.07 8.12
CA VAL A 74 -4.60 -10.18 8.15
C VAL A 74 -3.92 -9.10 7.31
N VAL A 75 -2.68 -8.80 7.66
CA VAL A 75 -1.87 -7.83 6.94
C VAL A 75 -1.07 -8.51 5.81
N ALA A 76 -1.00 -7.83 4.66
CA ALA A 76 0.07 -8.04 3.69
C ALA A 76 0.63 -6.67 3.28
N VAL A 77 1.95 -6.59 3.20
CA VAL A 77 2.69 -5.37 2.88
C VAL A 77 3.50 -5.58 1.61
N PHE A 78 3.16 -4.83 0.57
CA PHE A 78 3.85 -4.86 -0.71
C PHE A 78 4.88 -3.73 -0.76
N ARG A 79 6.13 -4.08 -1.02
CA ARG A 79 7.23 -3.15 -1.25
C ARG A 79 7.61 -3.19 -2.72
N ILE A 80 7.63 -2.03 -3.33
CA ILE A 80 7.85 -1.87 -4.75
C ILE A 80 9.23 -1.29 -4.96
N ASP A 81 10.12 -2.07 -5.57
CA ASP A 81 11.41 -1.56 -5.99
C ASP A 81 11.28 -0.98 -7.40
N ILE A 82 11.93 0.15 -7.60
CA ILE A 82 11.99 0.83 -8.88
C ILE A 82 13.45 1.03 -9.29
N ASP A 83 13.72 0.91 -10.59
CA ASP A 83 15.02 1.26 -11.14
C ASP A 83 15.23 2.78 -11.09
N SER A 84 16.50 3.17 -10.96
CA SER A 84 16.89 4.55 -11.22
C SER A 84 16.66 4.84 -12.70
N PRO A 85 15.94 5.92 -13.05
CA PRO A 85 15.68 6.25 -14.44
C PRO A 85 17.02 6.48 -15.17
N ALA A 86 17.15 5.92 -16.38
CA ALA A 86 18.37 6.04 -17.17
C ALA A 86 18.61 7.49 -17.64
N ASP A 87 17.54 8.30 -17.74
CA ASP A 87 17.54 9.73 -18.03
C ASP A 87 16.26 10.40 -17.47
N ASP A 88 16.23 11.74 -17.45
CA ASP A 88 15.12 12.54 -16.90
C ASP A 88 13.77 12.36 -17.63
N ASN A 89 13.75 11.68 -18.79
CA ASN A 89 12.56 11.46 -19.60
C ASN A 89 11.99 10.04 -19.50
N THR A 90 12.71 9.14 -18.83
CA THR A 90 12.30 7.74 -18.68
C THR A 90 11.62 7.56 -17.32
N ALA A 91 10.36 7.16 -17.34
CA ALA A 91 9.68 6.80 -16.10
C ALA A 91 10.38 5.57 -15.46
N PRO A 92 10.56 5.56 -14.13
CA PRO A 92 11.25 4.47 -13.47
C PRO A 92 10.47 3.16 -13.62
N ASN A 93 11.17 2.10 -14.01
CA ASN A 93 10.57 0.76 -14.14
C ASN A 93 10.44 0.10 -12.79
N MET A 94 9.36 -0.64 -12.60
CA MET A 94 9.14 -1.46 -11.42
C MET A 94 9.93 -2.77 -11.56
N THR A 95 11.01 -2.91 -10.80
CA THR A 95 11.95 -4.04 -10.92
C THR A 95 11.43 -5.27 -10.21
N SER A 96 11.06 -5.10 -8.95
CA SER A 96 10.55 -6.17 -8.10
C SER A 96 9.43 -5.68 -7.22
N VAL A 97 8.54 -6.62 -6.88
CA VAL A 97 7.57 -6.46 -5.82
C VAL A 97 7.83 -7.52 -4.79
N GLU A 98 8.20 -7.10 -3.60
CA GLU A 98 8.27 -7.98 -2.46
C GLU A 98 6.95 -7.90 -1.69
N VAL A 99 6.46 -9.03 -1.21
CA VAL A 99 5.38 -9.06 -0.23
C VAL A 99 5.88 -9.63 1.08
N SER A 100 5.41 -9.03 2.17
CA SER A 100 5.70 -9.45 3.54
C SER A 100 4.43 -9.47 4.36
N PHE A 101 4.49 -10.15 5.50
CA PHE A 101 3.33 -10.44 6.34
C PHE A 101 3.61 -10.04 7.79
N ALA A 102 2.69 -10.40 8.70
CA ALA A 102 2.75 -10.04 10.10
C ALA A 102 4.06 -10.44 10.80
N ASP A 103 4.72 -11.51 10.38
CA ASP A 103 5.95 -11.99 11.02
C ASP A 103 7.18 -11.16 10.65
N ASP A 104 7.11 -10.36 9.57
CA ASP A 104 8.22 -9.56 9.08
C ASP A 104 8.35 -8.23 9.85
N GLU A 105 9.45 -8.09 10.60
CA GLU A 105 9.75 -6.91 11.41
C GLU A 105 10.18 -5.68 10.60
N ARG A 106 10.47 -5.84 9.30
CA ARG A 106 10.88 -4.72 8.43
C ARG A 106 9.74 -3.72 8.22
N ASN A 107 8.48 -4.17 8.33
CA ASN A 107 7.28 -3.41 7.93
C ASN A 107 6.34 -3.12 9.09
N LEU A 108 6.89 -2.59 10.19
CA LEU A 108 6.13 -2.24 11.39
C LEU A 108 5.56 -0.81 11.37
N ARG A 109 5.77 -0.02 10.31
CA ARG A 109 5.23 1.34 10.16
C ARG A 109 3.79 1.37 9.63
N CYS A 110 2.96 0.41 10.08
CA CYS A 110 1.58 0.27 9.65
C CYS A 110 0.69 1.34 10.29
N SER A 111 -0.15 2.02 9.50
CA SER A 111 -1.02 3.10 9.98
C SER A 111 -2.07 2.61 10.98
N ALA A 112 -2.49 3.47 11.91
CA ALA A 112 -3.61 3.20 12.82
C ALA A 112 -4.90 2.83 12.06
N ARG A 113 -5.08 3.41 10.87
CA ARG A 113 -6.24 3.19 10.01
C ARG A 113 -6.29 1.80 9.37
N ILE A 114 -5.14 1.15 9.16
CA ILE A 114 -5.05 -0.27 8.78
C ILE A 114 -5.17 -1.14 10.03
N ARG A 115 -4.37 -0.85 11.07
CA ARG A 115 -4.31 -1.63 12.33
C ARG A 115 -5.68 -1.90 12.94
N LYS A 116 -6.58 -0.93 12.93
CA LYS A 116 -7.94 -1.08 13.48
C LYS A 116 -8.79 -2.20 12.85
N TYR A 117 -8.41 -2.69 11.67
CA TYR A 117 -9.10 -3.79 11.01
C TYR A 117 -8.49 -5.16 11.35
N LEU A 118 -7.23 -5.20 11.80
CA LEU A 118 -6.47 -6.44 11.89
C LEU A 118 -6.89 -7.28 13.10
N THR A 119 -6.99 -8.59 12.90
CA THR A 119 -7.20 -9.59 13.95
C THR A 119 -5.88 -10.24 14.38
N GLN A 120 -4.75 -9.55 14.21
CA GLN A 120 -3.39 -10.03 14.51
C GLN A 120 -2.77 -9.18 15.64
N PRO A 121 -3.12 -9.45 16.92
CA PRO A 121 -2.80 -8.55 18.03
C PRO A 121 -1.29 -8.38 18.27
N GLU A 122 -0.49 -9.43 18.05
CA GLU A 122 0.97 -9.38 18.21
C GLU A 122 1.63 -8.47 17.16
N TYR A 123 1.09 -8.44 15.95
CA TYR A 123 1.55 -7.50 14.92
C TYR A 123 1.13 -6.07 15.25
N VAL A 124 -0.12 -5.87 15.67
CA VAL A 124 -0.64 -4.55 16.06
C VAL A 124 0.21 -3.95 17.18
N ALA A 125 0.52 -4.71 18.23
CA ALA A 125 1.35 -4.26 19.34
C ALA A 125 2.77 -3.86 18.89
N ARG A 126 3.42 -4.66 18.03
CA ARG A 126 4.73 -4.31 17.47
C ARG A 126 4.68 -3.04 16.64
N CYS A 127 3.62 -2.83 15.85
CA CYS A 127 3.42 -1.59 15.11
C CYS A 127 3.15 -0.39 16.01
N GLU A 128 2.43 -0.54 17.12
CA GLU A 128 2.21 0.54 18.09
C GLU A 128 3.52 1.00 18.75
N LEU A 129 4.42 0.07 19.05
CA LEU A 129 5.75 0.37 19.59
C LEU A 129 6.64 1.05 18.55
N ALA A 130 6.70 0.52 17.32
CA ALA A 130 7.57 1.04 16.27
C ALA A 130 7.04 2.33 15.62
N TYR A 131 5.72 2.49 15.57
CA TYR A 131 5.03 3.59 14.91
C TYR A 131 3.78 4.05 15.68
N PRO A 132 3.97 4.80 16.78
CA PRO A 132 2.86 5.31 17.58
C PRO A 132 1.99 6.29 16.79
N PRO A 133 0.67 6.40 17.08
CA PRO A 133 -0.24 7.33 16.41
C PRO A 133 0.24 8.79 16.39
N VAL A 134 0.87 9.26 17.47
CA VAL A 134 1.43 10.62 17.54
C VAL A 134 2.49 10.86 16.45
N MET A 135 3.31 9.85 16.16
CA MET A 135 4.31 9.94 15.10
C MET A 135 3.66 9.94 13.72
N GLU A 136 2.56 9.21 13.56
CA GLU A 136 1.76 9.17 12.33
C GLU A 136 1.15 10.54 12.03
N ASP A 137 0.50 11.16 13.02
CA ASP A 137 -0.12 12.47 12.87
C ASP A 137 0.91 13.55 12.48
N LEU A 138 2.06 13.59 13.14
CA LEU A 138 3.14 14.53 12.82
C LEU A 138 3.66 14.37 11.38
N LEU A 139 3.74 13.14 10.87
CA LEU A 139 4.18 12.89 9.50
C LEU A 139 3.12 13.34 8.47
N TRP A 140 1.84 13.09 8.75
CA TRP A 140 0.76 13.57 7.89
C TRP A 140 0.66 15.10 7.89
N GLU A 141 0.86 15.76 9.04
CA GLU A 141 0.90 17.22 9.16
C GLU A 141 2.06 17.81 8.35
N LYS A 142 3.27 17.28 8.52
CA LYS A 142 4.46 17.73 7.77
C LYS A 142 4.29 17.57 6.26
N GLU A 143 3.69 16.48 5.80
CA GLU A 143 3.41 16.27 4.38
C GLU A 143 2.34 17.25 3.87
N TYR A 144 1.31 17.51 4.66
CA TYR A 144 0.28 18.48 4.33
C TYR A 144 0.86 19.89 4.16
N GLU A 145 1.73 20.33 5.08
CA GLU A 145 2.43 21.60 4.99
C GLU A 145 3.34 21.69 3.76
N LYS A 146 4.12 20.64 3.50
CA LYS A 146 4.99 20.55 2.31
C LYS A 146 4.19 20.68 1.01
N ARG A 147 3.04 20.01 0.90
CA ARG A 147 2.15 20.09 -0.27
C ARG A 147 1.46 21.44 -0.41
N ARG A 148 1.21 22.17 0.68
CA ARG A 148 0.70 23.56 0.61
C ARG A 148 1.78 24.54 0.15
N GLY A 149 3.05 24.28 0.45
CA GLY A 149 4.18 25.10 0.01
C GLY A 149 4.74 24.74 -1.38
N THR A 150 4.57 23.51 -1.83
CA THR A 150 5.18 23.00 -3.07
C THR A 150 4.11 22.80 -4.15
N LYS A 151 4.13 23.61 -5.21
CA LYS A 151 3.52 23.21 -6.50
C LYS A 151 4.36 22.06 -7.03
N VAL A 152 4.00 20.83 -6.70
CA VAL A 152 4.72 19.64 -7.14
C VAL A 152 4.51 19.48 -8.65
N ASN A 153 5.52 19.88 -9.45
CA ASN A 153 5.66 19.48 -10.85
C ASN A 153 6.14 18.03 -10.90
N LEU A 154 5.27 17.09 -10.56
CA LEU A 154 5.42 15.72 -11.01
C LEU A 154 4.78 15.64 -12.40
N ASN A 155 5.55 15.20 -13.41
CA ASN A 155 5.03 14.80 -14.73
C ASN A 155 4.25 13.48 -14.59
N LEU A 156 3.22 13.51 -13.76
CA LEU A 156 2.21 12.47 -13.60
C LEU A 156 0.98 12.89 -14.40
N SER A 157 0.21 11.93 -14.91
CA SER A 157 -1.05 12.27 -15.58
C SER A 157 -1.99 12.97 -14.58
N GLU A 158 -2.91 13.79 -15.08
CA GLU A 158 -3.88 14.49 -14.22
C GLU A 158 -4.77 13.52 -13.41
N GLU A 159 -4.93 12.28 -13.89
CA GLU A 159 -5.62 11.20 -13.19
C GLU A 159 -4.80 10.67 -12.00
N ASP A 160 -3.48 10.49 -12.20
CA ASP A 160 -2.55 10.03 -11.16
C ASP A 160 -2.41 11.08 -10.04
N LYS A 161 -2.38 12.36 -10.42
CA LYS A 161 -2.38 13.49 -9.46
C LYS A 161 -3.67 13.49 -8.64
N LYS A 162 -4.83 13.28 -9.26
CA LYS A 162 -6.12 13.20 -8.55
C LYS A 162 -6.17 12.01 -7.60
N LEU A 163 -5.64 10.84 -7.97
CA LEU A 163 -5.60 9.67 -7.09
C LEU A 163 -4.66 9.84 -5.89
N LEU A 164 -3.50 10.48 -6.09
CA LEU A 164 -2.57 10.85 -5.01
C LEU A 164 -3.19 11.82 -4.00
N LEU A 165 -4.08 12.70 -4.47
CA LEU A 165 -4.79 13.67 -3.65
C LEU A 165 -6.07 13.10 -3.01
N ALA A 166 -6.71 12.10 -3.62
CA ALA A 166 -7.93 11.46 -3.11
C ALA A 166 -7.72 10.66 -1.81
N GLY A 167 -6.48 10.21 -1.52
CA GLY A 167 -6.12 9.59 -0.24
C GLY A 167 -5.99 10.58 0.92
N ALA A 168 -5.93 11.89 0.64
CA ALA A 168 -5.68 12.96 1.62
C ALA A 168 -6.96 13.62 2.15
N ILE A 169 -8.13 12.99 1.98
CA ILE A 169 -9.38 13.50 2.55
C ILE A 169 -9.28 13.45 4.08
N LYS A 170 -9.18 14.67 4.66
CA LYS A 170 -9.17 14.99 6.10
C LYS A 170 -10.06 14.06 6.93
N PRO A 171 -9.65 13.65 8.15
CA PRO A 171 -10.65 13.40 9.17
C PRO A 171 -11.36 14.73 9.42
N LYS A 172 -12.67 14.78 9.16
CA LYS A 172 -13.52 15.83 9.75
C LYS A 172 -13.46 15.60 11.25
N HIS A 173 -12.91 16.55 12.00
CA HIS A 173 -13.19 16.65 13.43
C HIS A 173 -14.69 16.90 13.58
N CYS A 174 -15.39 15.91 14.12
CA CYS A 174 -16.59 16.06 14.93
C CYS A 174 -16.41 15.14 16.13
#